data_AF-A0A7S4MLK1-F1
#
_entry.id   AF-A0A7S4MLK1-F1
#
_cell.length_a   1.000
_cell.length_b   1.000
_cell.length_c   1.000
_cell.angle_alpha   90.00
_cell.angle_beta   90.00
_cell.angle_gamma   90.00
#
_symmetry.space_group_name_H-M   'P 1'
#
loop_
_entity.id
_entity.type
_entity.pdbx_description
1 polymer ?
#
loop_
_entity_poly.entity_id
_entity_poly.type
_entity_poly.pdbx_seq_one_letter_code
_entity_poly.pdbx_strand_id
1 'polypeptide(L)'
;RMWGVLACVCSIGLGWFLTFTVEDRPEIITHPDNEDSIKAIIPTYRVPRVFTSSLLMLIAGSLSVSRLPPNVSFKREEVELEDGFIYVDWYITPQSEELEKENSPIIIALHGITGHAQENYMRDLCKQAALYSFRIVCINARGAGGTKLASAKGFHAGKSDDFRSVVEYVNSKFPQSILFGVGFSLGANVLGKYLGEWGMDCLMQGAVLFSNPCDLHVSSEKMTSTWLHRNLLNARITDNLKKWMQPHRSVFGKIVDFAMIDAATTIREFDEHYILPVFPEFSDVDDYYTKSSSCEYISQVKIPLLVVHSKDDPICPISAISNAVVDEASNITICRTKYGSHVCWLNSLNVYNRSSW
;
A
#
# COMPACT_ATOMS: atom_id res chain seq x y z
N ARG A 1 20.50 -37.74 24.58
CA ARG A 1 20.99 -37.86 23.18
C ARG A 1 20.13 -37.07 22.19
N MET A 2 18.81 -37.26 22.15
CA MET A 2 17.90 -36.54 21.24
C MET A 2 17.92 -35.00 21.43
N TRP A 3 17.93 -34.51 22.68
CA TRP A 3 18.04 -33.08 22.99
C TRP A 3 19.35 -32.43 22.53
N GLY A 4 20.47 -33.18 22.53
CA GLY A 4 21.77 -32.67 22.07
C GLY A 4 21.85 -32.57 20.55
N VAL A 5 21.20 -33.50 19.83
CA VAL A 5 21.08 -33.45 18.37
C VAL A 5 20.15 -32.31 17.95
N LEU A 6 19.02 -32.13 18.65
CA LEU A 6 18.10 -31.02 18.41
C LEU A 6 18.78 -29.67 18.67
N ALA A 7 19.52 -29.54 19.78
CA ALA A 7 20.29 -28.34 20.08
C ALA A 7 21.36 -28.05 19.01
N CYS A 8 22.08 -29.06 18.51
CA CYS A 8 23.06 -28.90 17.43
C CYS A 8 22.42 -28.47 16.10
N VAL A 9 21.32 -29.12 15.69
CA VAL A 9 20.61 -28.77 14.46
C VAL A 9 20.03 -27.36 14.53
N CYS A 10 19.44 -26.97 15.67
CA CYS A 10 18.96 -25.61 15.91
C CYS A 10 20.11 -24.60 15.91
N SER A 11 21.27 -24.94 16.49
CA SER A 11 22.44 -24.03 16.55
C SER A 11 23.08 -23.84 15.17
N ILE A 12 23.14 -24.90 14.35
CA ILE A 12 23.63 -24.82 12.97
C ILE A 12 22.63 -24.05 12.10
N GLY A 13 21.33 -24.30 12.25
CA GLY A 13 20.27 -23.56 11.54
C GLY A 13 20.24 -22.07 11.92
N LEU A 14 20.39 -21.75 13.20
CA LEU A 14 20.50 -20.37 13.70
C LEU A 14 21.80 -19.72 13.22
N GLY A 15 22.93 -20.41 13.30
CA GLY A 15 24.21 -19.92 12.77
C GLY A 15 24.16 -19.65 11.27
N TRP A 16 23.52 -20.53 10.50
CA TRP A 16 23.30 -20.36 9.06
C TRP A 16 22.39 -19.14 8.78
N PHE A 17 21.23 -19.06 9.43
CA PHE A 17 20.32 -17.92 9.28
C PHE A 17 20.98 -16.57 9.64
N LEU A 18 21.73 -16.53 10.75
CA LEU A 18 22.45 -15.31 11.19
C LEU A 18 23.60 -14.95 10.23
N THR A 19 24.23 -15.93 9.59
CA THR A 19 25.32 -15.69 8.61
C THR A 19 24.80 -15.14 7.29
N PHE A 20 23.61 -15.56 6.87
CA PHE A 20 23.02 -15.19 5.57
C PHE A 20 21.97 -14.08 5.65
N THR A 21 21.70 -13.52 6.83
CA THR A 21 20.83 -12.35 7.00
C THR A 21 21.61 -11.14 7.54
N VAL A 22 21.05 -9.96 7.31
CA VAL A 22 21.50 -8.67 7.85
C VAL A 22 20.39 -8.18 8.77
N GLU A 23 20.77 -7.82 9.99
CA GLU A 23 19.87 -7.15 10.92
C GLU A 23 19.66 -5.71 10.44
N ASP A 24 18.41 -5.31 10.27
CA ASP A 24 18.04 -3.95 9.92
C ASP A 24 17.18 -3.35 11.02
N ARG A 25 17.80 -2.43 11.77
CA ARG A 25 17.17 -1.68 12.86
C ARG A 25 16.54 -0.44 12.27
N PRO A 26 15.19 -0.32 12.30
CA PRO A 26 14.54 0.85 11.76
C PRO A 26 14.96 2.13 12.49
N GLU A 27 15.19 3.20 11.74
CA GLU A 27 15.30 4.55 12.25
C GLU A 27 13.88 5.07 12.53
N ILE A 28 13.62 5.46 13.77
CA ILE A 28 12.32 5.99 14.19
C ILE A 28 12.46 7.50 14.37
N ILE A 29 11.63 8.24 13.64
CA ILE A 29 11.51 9.69 13.71
C ILE A 29 10.10 9.96 14.24
N THR A 30 10.01 10.42 15.47
CA THR A 30 8.73 10.65 16.16
C THR A 30 8.91 11.77 17.16
N HIS A 31 7.80 12.36 17.63
CA HIS A 31 7.84 13.32 18.72
C HIS A 31 8.54 12.72 19.96
N PRO A 32 9.42 13.47 20.67
CA PRO A 32 10.22 12.95 21.78
C PRO A 32 9.40 12.23 22.85
N ASP A 33 8.22 12.74 23.18
CA ASP A 33 7.32 12.15 24.19
C ASP A 33 6.84 10.73 23.85
N ASN A 34 6.89 10.34 22.57
CA ASN A 34 6.43 9.03 22.09
C ASN A 34 7.58 8.05 21.81
N GLU A 35 8.84 8.51 21.86
CA GLU A 35 9.99 7.78 21.32
C GLU A 35 10.20 6.40 21.95
N ASP A 36 10.16 6.31 23.28
CA ASP A 36 10.38 5.04 24.00
C ASP A 36 9.25 4.04 23.75
N SER A 37 8.00 4.51 23.76
CA SER A 37 6.80 3.68 23.54
C SER A 37 6.79 3.10 22.13
N ILE A 38 7.15 3.90 21.13
CA ILE A 38 7.20 3.47 19.73
C ILE A 38 8.37 2.51 19.48
N LYS A 39 9.56 2.80 20.02
CA LYS A 39 10.73 1.91 19.87
C LYS A 39 10.51 0.55 20.53
N ALA A 40 9.68 0.46 21.56
CA ALA A 40 9.35 -0.80 22.21
C ALA A 40 8.48 -1.73 21.34
N ILE A 41 7.66 -1.18 20.44
CA ILE A 41 6.71 -1.95 19.62
C ILE A 41 7.20 -2.23 18.20
N ILE A 42 8.10 -1.40 17.64
CA ILE A 42 8.60 -1.60 16.28
C ILE A 42 9.75 -2.62 16.32
N PRO A 43 9.56 -3.82 15.75
CA PRO A 43 10.58 -4.86 15.82
C PRO A 43 11.75 -4.54 14.88
N THR A 44 12.93 -5.00 15.26
CA THR A 44 14.03 -5.20 14.32
C THR A 44 13.66 -6.33 13.38
N TYR A 45 13.89 -6.16 12.07
CA TYR A 45 13.67 -7.23 11.09
C TYR A 45 14.99 -7.64 10.43
N ARG A 46 15.04 -8.86 9.89
CA ARG A 46 16.25 -9.46 9.32
C ARG A 46 16.05 -9.72 7.84
N VAL A 47 16.96 -9.21 7.01
CA VAL A 47 16.89 -9.33 5.55
C VAL A 47 17.94 -10.31 5.06
N PRO A 48 17.61 -11.28 4.21
CA PRO A 48 18.63 -12.09 3.56
C PRO A 48 19.65 -11.24 2.80
N ARG A 49 20.95 -11.51 2.97
CA ARG A 49 22.05 -10.75 2.35
C ARG A 49 21.92 -10.62 0.83
N VAL A 50 21.32 -11.60 0.17
CA VAL A 50 21.08 -11.59 -1.28
C VAL A 50 20.00 -10.59 -1.71
N PHE A 51 19.14 -10.16 -0.78
CA PHE A 51 18.05 -9.21 -0.99
C PHE A 51 18.37 -7.82 -0.44
N THR A 52 19.62 -7.50 -0.11
CA THR A 52 20.01 -6.10 0.21
C THR A 52 20.11 -5.21 -1.04
N SER A 53 19.95 -5.79 -2.23
CA SER A 53 19.73 -5.05 -3.47
C SER A 53 18.23 -4.85 -3.70
N SER A 54 17.81 -3.59 -3.74
CA SER A 54 16.42 -3.19 -3.96
C SER A 54 15.77 -3.85 -5.18
N LEU A 55 16.45 -3.87 -6.33
CA LEU A 55 15.93 -4.50 -7.56
C LEU A 55 15.83 -6.02 -7.45
N LEU A 56 16.81 -6.69 -6.82
CA LEU A 56 16.73 -8.13 -6.57
C LEU A 56 15.59 -8.46 -5.60
N MET A 57 15.34 -7.61 -4.60
CA MET A 57 14.22 -7.76 -3.68
C MET A 57 12.88 -7.59 -4.42
N LEU A 58 12.73 -6.61 -5.31
CA LEU A 58 11.52 -6.46 -6.15
C LEU A 58 11.28 -7.70 -7.00
N ILE A 59 12.31 -8.18 -7.69
CA ILE A 59 12.22 -9.38 -8.53
C ILE A 59 11.84 -10.57 -7.67
N ALA A 60 12.51 -10.79 -6.54
CA ALA A 60 12.22 -11.89 -5.64
C ALA A 60 10.80 -11.81 -5.05
N GLY A 61 10.35 -10.63 -4.64
CA GLY A 61 8.98 -10.40 -4.18
C GLY A 61 7.96 -10.75 -5.27
N SER A 62 8.20 -10.29 -6.50
CA SER A 62 7.35 -10.59 -7.66
C SER A 62 7.40 -12.06 -8.12
N LEU A 63 8.48 -12.79 -7.85
CA LEU A 63 8.61 -14.22 -8.20
C LEU A 63 8.09 -15.14 -7.09
N SER A 64 8.15 -14.70 -5.84
CA SER A 64 7.50 -15.38 -4.70
C SER A 64 5.98 -15.47 -4.87
N VAL A 65 5.41 -14.64 -5.78
CA VAL A 65 4.04 -14.73 -6.32
C VAL A 65 3.71 -16.10 -6.92
N SER A 66 4.71 -16.88 -7.35
CA SER A 66 4.49 -18.04 -8.22
C SER A 66 4.12 -19.34 -7.50
N ARG A 67 4.05 -19.39 -6.16
CA ARG A 67 3.77 -20.64 -5.41
C ARG A 67 2.78 -20.42 -4.25
N LEU A 68 1.50 -20.40 -4.64
CA LEU A 68 0.25 -20.44 -3.87
C LEU A 68 0.36 -20.39 -2.33
N PRO A 69 0.02 -19.26 -1.69
CA PRO A 69 -0.48 -19.29 -0.32
C PRO A 69 -1.78 -20.11 -0.28
N PRO A 70 -2.15 -20.75 0.86
CA PRO A 70 -3.43 -21.43 0.98
C PRO A 70 -4.58 -20.49 0.57
N ASN A 71 -5.63 -21.06 -0.02
CA ASN A 71 -6.81 -20.33 -0.52
C ASN A 71 -7.31 -19.36 0.56
N VAL A 72 -7.03 -18.07 0.40
CA VAL A 72 -7.75 -17.03 1.12
C VAL A 72 -9.06 -16.85 0.39
N SER A 73 -10.15 -16.78 1.14
CA SER A 73 -11.47 -16.56 0.57
C SER A 73 -11.87 -15.13 0.86
N PHE A 74 -12.49 -14.47 -0.12
CA PHE A 74 -13.02 -13.14 0.03
C PHE A 74 -14.49 -13.13 -0.33
N LYS A 75 -15.30 -12.40 0.45
CA LYS A 75 -16.66 -12.06 0.09
C LYS A 75 -16.65 -10.65 -0.50
N ARG A 76 -16.88 -10.58 -1.81
CA ARG A 76 -17.01 -9.30 -2.51
C ARG A 76 -18.35 -8.66 -2.21
N GLU A 77 -18.33 -7.37 -1.91
CA GLU A 77 -19.50 -6.52 -1.80
C GLU A 77 -19.31 -5.28 -2.69
N GLU A 78 -20.41 -4.81 -3.26
CA GLU A 78 -20.46 -3.57 -4.03
C GLU A 78 -20.86 -2.43 -3.09
N VAL A 79 -20.15 -1.31 -3.18
CA VAL A 79 -20.42 -0.08 -2.44
C VAL A 79 -20.83 0.96 -3.48
N GLU A 80 -22.04 1.47 -3.32
CA GLU A 80 -22.59 2.51 -4.17
C GLU A 80 -21.86 3.84 -3.94
N LEU A 81 -21.55 4.52 -5.03
CA LEU A 81 -20.94 5.85 -5.07
C LEU A 81 -21.85 6.77 -5.88
N GLU A 82 -21.70 8.09 -5.73
CA GLU A 82 -22.57 9.08 -6.41
C GLU A 82 -22.68 8.87 -7.93
N ASP A 83 -21.62 8.40 -8.57
CA ASP A 83 -21.52 8.22 -10.02
C ASP A 83 -21.18 6.78 -10.45
N GLY A 84 -21.48 5.79 -9.59
CA GLY A 84 -21.22 4.39 -9.90
C GLY A 84 -21.05 3.52 -8.67
N PHE A 85 -20.02 2.66 -8.70
CA PHE A 85 -19.72 1.75 -7.61
C PHE A 85 -18.22 1.47 -7.50
N ILE A 86 -17.82 1.07 -6.29
CA ILE A 86 -16.53 0.48 -5.97
C ILE A 86 -16.77 -0.85 -5.28
N TYR A 87 -15.78 -1.74 -5.30
CA TYR A 87 -15.92 -3.05 -4.66
C TYR A 87 -14.99 -3.19 -3.48
N VAL A 88 -15.49 -3.86 -2.45
CA VAL A 88 -14.71 -4.23 -1.28
C VAL A 88 -14.74 -5.74 -1.11
N ASP A 89 -13.60 -6.31 -0.74
CA ASP A 89 -13.42 -7.74 -0.53
C ASP A 89 -13.18 -8.00 0.96
N TRP A 90 -14.18 -8.56 1.63
CA TRP A 90 -14.10 -8.96 3.04
C TRP A 90 -13.35 -10.28 3.16
N TYR A 91 -12.30 -10.32 3.96
CA TYR A 91 -11.56 -11.57 4.19
C TYR A 91 -12.40 -12.56 4.99
N ILE A 92 -12.49 -13.80 4.51
CA ILE A 92 -13.17 -14.91 5.17
C ILE A 92 -12.11 -15.86 5.73
N THR A 93 -12.17 -16.11 7.04
CA THR A 93 -11.33 -17.09 7.73
C THR A 93 -12.19 -18.07 8.55
N PRO A 94 -11.75 -19.32 8.78
CA PRO A 94 -12.42 -20.25 9.69
C PRO A 94 -12.54 -19.74 11.13
N GLN A 95 -11.71 -18.77 11.55
CA GLN A 95 -11.87 -18.06 12.84
C GLN A 95 -12.96 -16.96 12.79
N SER A 96 -13.89 -17.04 11.84
CA SER A 96 -14.90 -16.00 11.57
C SER A 96 -15.75 -15.71 12.80
N GLU A 97 -16.09 -16.70 13.62
CA GLU A 97 -16.95 -16.52 14.80
C GLU A 97 -16.38 -15.49 15.80
N GLU A 98 -15.05 -15.41 15.98
CA GLU A 98 -14.43 -14.39 16.84
C GLU A 98 -14.35 -13.02 16.16
N LEU A 99 -14.21 -13.00 14.83
CA LEU A 99 -14.22 -11.80 14.00
C LEU A 99 -15.63 -11.28 13.70
N GLU A 100 -16.68 -12.03 14.04
CA GLU A 100 -18.10 -11.69 13.84
C GLU A 100 -18.69 -10.91 15.01
N LYS A 101 -17.96 -10.71 16.11
CA LYS A 101 -18.40 -9.84 17.20
C LYS A 101 -18.66 -8.42 16.66
N GLU A 102 -19.74 -7.81 17.14
CA GLU A 102 -20.17 -6.47 16.68
C GLU A 102 -19.09 -5.39 16.85
N ASN A 103 -18.24 -5.53 17.86
CA ASN A 103 -17.21 -4.55 18.23
C ASN A 103 -15.78 -4.93 17.79
N SER A 104 -15.60 -6.02 17.02
CA SER A 104 -14.26 -6.38 16.53
C SER A 104 -13.68 -5.22 15.70
N PRO A 105 -12.43 -4.80 15.94
CA PRO A 105 -11.84 -3.69 15.19
C PRO A 105 -11.68 -4.06 13.72
N ILE A 106 -11.77 -3.06 12.84
CA ILE A 106 -11.74 -3.25 11.39
C ILE A 106 -10.52 -2.56 10.80
N ILE A 107 -9.76 -3.28 9.97
CA ILE A 107 -8.78 -2.69 9.06
C ILE A 107 -9.41 -2.52 7.68
N ILE A 108 -9.35 -1.31 7.14
CA ILE A 108 -9.69 -0.99 5.76
C ILE A 108 -8.37 -0.84 4.99
N ALA A 109 -8.10 -1.75 4.06
CA ALA A 109 -6.83 -1.86 3.37
C ALA A 109 -6.90 -1.36 1.91
N LEU A 110 -5.93 -0.53 1.49
CA LEU A 110 -5.80 -0.01 0.13
C LEU A 110 -4.55 -0.57 -0.55
N HIS A 111 -4.72 -1.17 -1.73
CA HIS A 111 -3.63 -1.69 -2.53
C HIS A 111 -2.85 -0.58 -3.28
N GLY A 112 -1.67 -0.93 -3.81
CA GLY A 112 -0.87 -0.06 -4.67
C GLY A 112 -1.41 0.10 -6.09
N ILE A 113 -0.72 0.90 -6.89
CA ILE A 113 -1.10 1.17 -8.30
C ILE A 113 -1.20 -0.15 -9.08
N THR A 114 -2.26 -0.32 -9.87
CA THR A 114 -2.56 -1.55 -10.64
C THR A 114 -2.75 -2.84 -9.82
N GLY A 115 -2.73 -2.76 -8.49
CA GLY A 115 -2.97 -3.90 -7.60
C GLY A 115 -4.45 -4.22 -7.38
N HIS A 116 -4.74 -5.13 -6.45
CA HIS A 116 -6.07 -5.52 -6.01
C HIS A 116 -6.03 -6.27 -4.67
N ALA A 117 -7.18 -6.67 -4.12
CA ALA A 117 -7.26 -7.36 -2.82
C ALA A 117 -6.51 -8.71 -2.73
N GLN A 118 -6.20 -9.35 -3.87
CA GLN A 118 -5.53 -10.66 -3.91
C GLN A 118 -4.01 -10.57 -4.03
N GLU A 119 -3.44 -9.36 -4.03
CA GLU A 119 -1.99 -9.18 -3.98
C GLU A 119 -1.39 -9.82 -2.72
N ASN A 120 -0.17 -10.34 -2.80
CA ASN A 120 0.39 -11.12 -1.69
C ASN A 120 0.51 -10.33 -0.39
N TYR A 121 0.99 -9.08 -0.47
CA TYR A 121 1.07 -8.21 0.70
C TYR A 121 -0.32 -7.93 1.31
N MET A 122 -1.37 -7.82 0.49
CA MET A 122 -2.75 -7.68 0.97
C MET A 122 -3.23 -8.97 1.66
N ARG A 123 -2.97 -10.13 1.07
CA ARG A 123 -3.34 -11.44 1.63
C ARG A 123 -2.60 -11.73 2.93
N ASP A 124 -1.33 -11.37 3.01
CA ASP A 124 -0.53 -11.54 4.22
C ASP A 124 -0.98 -10.59 5.32
N LEU A 125 -1.26 -9.31 5.01
CA LEU A 125 -1.94 -8.40 5.93
C LEU A 125 -3.25 -9.00 6.45
N CYS A 126 -4.09 -9.59 5.58
CA CYS A 126 -5.35 -10.20 5.99
C CYS A 126 -5.16 -11.33 7.01
N LYS A 127 -4.19 -12.22 6.77
CA LYS A 127 -3.89 -13.32 7.71
C LYS A 127 -3.38 -12.77 9.04
N GLN A 128 -2.45 -11.83 9.02
CA GLN A 128 -1.88 -11.25 10.24
C GLN A 128 -2.96 -10.53 11.04
N ALA A 129 -3.76 -9.68 10.39
CA ALA A 129 -4.88 -8.98 11.01
C ALA A 129 -5.85 -9.94 11.72
N ALA A 130 -6.22 -11.05 11.07
CA ALA A 130 -7.10 -12.04 11.64
C ALA A 130 -6.52 -12.73 12.89
N LEU A 131 -5.19 -12.98 12.94
CA LEU A 131 -4.54 -13.53 14.14
C LEU A 131 -4.63 -12.60 15.35
N TYR A 132 -4.77 -11.29 15.12
CA TYR A 132 -4.97 -10.28 16.15
C TYR A 132 -6.45 -9.89 16.33
N SER A 133 -7.39 -10.71 15.85
CA SER A 133 -8.83 -10.48 15.95
C SER A 133 -9.35 -9.22 15.24
N PHE A 134 -8.62 -8.72 14.23
CA PHE A 134 -9.12 -7.66 13.36
C PHE A 134 -9.94 -8.26 12.22
N ARG A 135 -11.14 -7.72 12.01
CA ARG A 135 -11.87 -7.89 10.75
C ARG A 135 -11.13 -7.06 9.70
N ILE A 136 -11.02 -7.56 8.48
CA ILE A 136 -10.31 -6.85 7.41
C ILE A 136 -11.11 -6.84 6.12
N VAL A 137 -11.14 -5.66 5.52
CA VAL A 137 -11.76 -5.39 4.24
C VAL A 137 -10.76 -4.73 3.32
N CYS A 138 -10.58 -5.31 2.14
CA CYS A 138 -9.68 -4.80 1.12
C CYS A 138 -10.47 -4.05 0.06
N ILE A 139 -10.13 -2.80 -0.19
CA ILE A 139 -10.74 -2.03 -1.27
C ILE A 139 -10.14 -2.50 -2.58
N ASN A 140 -10.99 -2.72 -3.59
CA ASN A 140 -10.56 -2.77 -4.98
C ASN A 140 -10.90 -1.43 -5.60
N ALA A 141 -9.88 -0.66 -5.94
CA ALA A 141 -10.07 0.63 -6.62
C ALA A 141 -10.90 0.44 -7.90
N ARG A 142 -11.61 1.48 -8.35
CA ARG A 142 -12.55 1.38 -9.48
C ARG A 142 -11.91 0.71 -10.70
N GLY A 143 -12.49 -0.39 -11.16
CA GLY A 143 -12.02 -1.16 -12.33
C GLY A 143 -10.85 -2.11 -12.05
N ALA A 144 -10.31 -2.15 -10.82
CA ALA A 144 -9.26 -3.07 -10.39
C ALA A 144 -9.83 -4.44 -9.97
N GLY A 145 -9.00 -5.47 -9.86
CA GLY A 145 -9.42 -6.78 -9.33
C GLY A 145 -10.54 -7.48 -10.15
N GLY A 146 -10.58 -7.24 -11.46
CA GLY A 146 -11.59 -7.79 -12.38
C GLY A 146 -12.97 -7.15 -12.25
N THR A 147 -13.07 -6.00 -11.57
CA THR A 147 -14.33 -5.27 -11.40
C THR A 147 -14.69 -4.47 -12.65
N LYS A 148 -15.98 -4.24 -12.85
CA LYS A 148 -16.47 -3.39 -13.94
C LYS A 148 -16.45 -1.92 -13.53
N LEU A 149 -16.51 -1.03 -14.52
CA LEU A 149 -16.77 0.39 -14.31
C LEU A 149 -18.21 0.72 -14.69
N ALA A 150 -18.91 1.45 -13.82
CA ALA A 150 -20.26 1.96 -14.09
C ALA A 150 -20.24 3.21 -14.99
N SER A 151 -19.17 3.99 -14.89
CA SER A 151 -18.96 5.26 -15.58
C SER A 151 -17.50 5.36 -16.03
N ALA A 152 -17.20 6.33 -16.88
CA ALA A 152 -15.85 6.58 -17.37
C ALA A 152 -14.95 7.27 -16.34
N LYS A 153 -15.05 6.86 -15.07
CA LYS A 153 -14.21 7.34 -13.96
C LYS A 153 -13.60 6.12 -13.27
N GLY A 154 -12.31 5.90 -13.52
CA GLY A 154 -11.53 4.89 -12.82
C GLY A 154 -10.83 5.46 -11.59
N PHE A 155 -9.88 4.70 -11.06
CA PHE A 155 -9.06 5.15 -9.93
C PHE A 155 -7.97 6.13 -10.39
N HIS A 156 -7.50 6.97 -9.45
CA HIS A 156 -6.27 7.76 -9.59
C HIS A 156 -5.72 8.10 -8.19
N ALA A 157 -4.57 8.77 -8.12
CA ALA A 157 -3.84 9.04 -6.87
C ALA A 157 -4.59 9.93 -5.86
N GLY A 158 -5.59 10.67 -6.32
CA GLY A 158 -6.32 11.68 -5.56
C GLY A 158 -7.71 11.26 -5.10
N LYS A 159 -8.11 9.99 -5.34
CA LYS A 159 -9.45 9.45 -5.03
C LYS A 159 -9.70 9.16 -3.55
N SER A 160 -9.47 10.15 -2.70
CA SER A 160 -9.80 10.11 -1.28
C SER A 160 -11.31 10.19 -1.00
N ASP A 161 -12.09 10.73 -1.95
CA ASP A 161 -13.56 10.76 -1.98
C ASP A 161 -14.18 9.35 -2.08
N ASP A 162 -13.68 8.52 -3.00
CA ASP A 162 -14.08 7.11 -3.11
C ASP A 162 -13.75 6.37 -1.82
N PHE A 163 -12.57 6.64 -1.25
CA PHE A 163 -12.16 6.02 0.01
C PHE A 163 -13.07 6.43 1.17
N ARG A 164 -13.37 7.73 1.31
CA ARG A 164 -14.32 8.25 2.31
C ARG A 164 -15.65 7.52 2.25
N SER A 165 -16.20 7.35 1.04
CA SER A 165 -17.47 6.65 0.84
C SER A 165 -17.42 5.20 1.33
N VAL A 166 -16.30 4.51 1.13
CA VAL A 166 -16.09 3.16 1.68
C VAL A 166 -15.98 3.19 3.21
N VAL A 167 -15.27 4.16 3.79
CA VAL A 167 -15.18 4.31 5.26
C VAL A 167 -16.56 4.51 5.87
N GLU A 168 -17.37 5.40 5.30
CA GLU A 168 -18.74 5.67 5.74
C GLU A 168 -19.64 4.42 5.61
N TYR A 169 -19.54 3.69 4.48
CA TYR A 169 -20.22 2.41 4.29
C TYR A 169 -19.84 1.41 5.37
N VAL A 170 -18.55 1.20 5.62
CA VAL A 170 -18.05 0.25 6.63
C VAL A 170 -18.50 0.67 8.03
N ASN A 171 -18.40 1.95 8.37
CA ASN A 171 -18.84 2.49 9.67
C ASN A 171 -20.34 2.30 9.88
N SER A 172 -21.16 2.56 8.86
CA SER A 172 -22.61 2.38 8.93
C SER A 172 -23.00 0.92 9.16
N LYS A 173 -22.23 -0.01 8.58
CA LYS A 173 -22.45 -1.46 8.71
C LYS A 173 -21.99 -2.02 10.05
N PHE A 174 -20.94 -1.44 10.64
CA PHE A 174 -20.34 -1.86 11.90
C PHE A 174 -20.12 -0.66 12.85
N PRO A 175 -21.19 -0.03 13.35
CA PRO A 175 -21.09 1.23 14.09
C PRO A 175 -20.42 1.11 15.47
N GLN A 176 -20.22 -0.11 15.98
CA GLN A 176 -19.52 -0.37 17.24
C GLN A 176 -18.03 -0.71 17.03
N SER A 177 -17.58 -0.90 15.79
CA SER A 177 -16.21 -1.24 15.48
C SER A 177 -15.31 -0.01 15.42
N ILE A 178 -14.12 -0.13 16.00
CA ILE A 178 -13.06 0.86 15.79
C ILE A 178 -12.42 0.63 14.42
N LEU A 179 -12.26 1.69 13.62
CA LEU A 179 -11.71 1.62 12.26
C LEU A 179 -10.23 2.02 12.21
N PHE A 180 -9.45 1.26 11.45
CA PHE A 180 -8.05 1.51 11.14
C PHE A 180 -7.80 1.50 9.63
N GLY A 181 -6.88 2.32 9.15
CA GLY A 181 -6.49 2.37 7.75
C GLY A 181 -5.12 1.75 7.50
N VAL A 182 -4.96 0.94 6.46
CA VAL A 182 -3.64 0.50 5.99
C VAL A 182 -3.54 0.71 4.48
N GLY A 183 -2.56 1.49 4.04
CA GLY A 183 -2.35 1.79 2.63
C GLY A 183 -0.98 1.38 2.16
N PHE A 184 -0.90 0.87 0.93
CA PHE A 184 0.34 0.49 0.26
C PHE A 184 0.57 1.32 -0.99
N SER A 185 1.76 1.89 -1.15
CA SER A 185 2.14 2.65 -2.36
C SER A 185 1.08 3.71 -2.70
N LEU A 186 0.49 3.70 -3.90
CA LEU A 186 -0.60 4.60 -4.28
C LEU A 186 -1.78 4.61 -3.29
N GLY A 187 -2.14 3.45 -2.72
CA GLY A 187 -3.17 3.34 -1.68
C GLY A 187 -2.76 4.01 -0.37
N ALA A 188 -1.45 4.04 -0.06
CA ALA A 188 -0.92 4.82 1.05
C ALA A 188 -1.07 6.33 0.81
N ASN A 189 -0.88 6.77 -0.43
CA ASN A 189 -1.08 8.18 -0.79
C ASN A 189 -2.56 8.58 -0.68
N VAL A 190 -3.48 7.79 -1.24
CA VAL A 190 -4.92 8.04 -1.13
C VAL A 190 -5.37 8.09 0.33
N LEU A 191 -4.90 7.14 1.15
CA LEU A 191 -5.18 7.11 2.59
C LEU A 191 -4.62 8.35 3.29
N GLY A 192 -3.34 8.69 3.08
CA GLY A 192 -2.72 9.88 3.68
C GLY A 192 -3.45 11.17 3.32
N LYS A 193 -3.86 11.32 2.06
CA LYS A 193 -4.66 12.45 1.58
C LYS A 193 -6.01 12.53 2.31
N TYR A 194 -6.74 11.40 2.40
CA TYR A 194 -7.99 11.33 3.18
C TYR A 194 -7.78 11.71 4.65
N LEU A 195 -6.74 11.20 5.30
CA LEU A 195 -6.52 11.52 6.71
C LEU A 195 -6.29 13.02 6.94
N GLY A 196 -5.62 13.69 6.01
CA GLY A 196 -5.37 15.12 6.07
C GLY A 196 -6.58 15.97 5.71
N GLU A 197 -7.31 15.63 4.64
CA GLU A 197 -8.49 16.37 4.20
C GLU A 197 -9.64 16.33 5.21
N TRP A 198 -9.83 15.21 5.90
CA TRP A 198 -10.90 15.06 6.89
C TRP A 198 -10.47 15.43 8.30
N GLY A 199 -9.17 15.34 8.62
CA GLY A 199 -8.63 15.82 9.90
C GLY A 199 -9.44 15.35 11.12
N MET A 200 -10.14 16.29 11.77
CA MET A 200 -10.98 16.02 12.95
C MET A 200 -12.25 15.22 12.65
N ASP A 201 -12.76 15.27 11.42
CA ASP A 201 -13.95 14.54 10.98
C ASP A 201 -13.62 13.11 10.52
N CYS A 202 -12.35 12.68 10.62
CA CYS A 202 -11.93 11.35 10.25
C CYS A 202 -12.51 10.29 11.21
N LEU A 203 -13.18 9.28 10.65
CA LEU A 203 -13.79 8.18 11.41
C LEU A 203 -12.78 7.10 11.88
N MET A 204 -11.50 7.21 11.51
CA MET A 204 -10.48 6.23 11.85
C MET A 204 -9.77 6.57 13.15
N GLN A 205 -9.31 5.56 13.89
CA GLN A 205 -8.59 5.74 15.15
C GLN A 205 -7.06 5.65 15.00
N GLY A 206 -6.57 5.13 13.87
CA GLY A 206 -5.17 5.13 13.52
C GLY A 206 -4.94 4.58 12.11
N ALA A 207 -3.77 4.84 11.55
CA ALA A 207 -3.44 4.36 10.20
C ALA A 207 -1.95 4.05 9.99
N VAL A 208 -1.67 3.22 8.99
CA VAL A 208 -0.32 2.86 8.56
C VAL A 208 -0.15 3.08 7.05
N LEU A 209 0.90 3.81 6.67
CA LEU A 209 1.26 4.09 5.29
C LEU A 209 2.55 3.36 4.93
N PHE A 210 2.52 2.43 3.97
CA PHE A 210 3.69 1.70 3.50
C PHE A 210 4.16 2.21 2.14
N SER A 211 5.46 2.56 2.03
CA SER A 211 6.09 3.03 0.79
C SER A 211 5.28 4.15 0.11
N ASN A 212 4.87 5.16 0.88
CA ASN A 212 3.97 6.20 0.39
C ASN A 212 4.67 7.13 -0.63
N PRO A 213 4.19 7.25 -1.89
CA PRO A 213 4.61 8.31 -2.82
C PRO A 213 3.93 9.63 -2.41
N CYS A 214 4.27 10.15 -1.24
CA CYS A 214 3.53 11.29 -0.67
C CYS A 214 3.63 12.57 -1.51
N ASP A 215 4.74 12.74 -2.22
CA ASP A 215 4.95 13.72 -3.28
C ASP A 215 5.04 12.97 -4.62
N LEU A 216 4.03 13.15 -5.46
CA LEU A 216 3.92 12.49 -6.76
C LEU A 216 4.89 13.08 -7.79
N HIS A 217 5.29 14.34 -7.66
CA HIS A 217 6.30 14.96 -8.52
C HIS A 217 7.65 14.30 -8.30
N VAL A 218 8.09 14.26 -7.04
CA VAL A 218 9.36 13.64 -6.65
C VAL A 218 9.40 12.16 -7.03
N SER A 219 8.28 11.44 -6.85
CA SER A 219 8.17 10.03 -7.25
C SER A 219 8.24 9.87 -8.78
N SER A 220 7.59 10.75 -9.55
CA SER A 220 7.65 10.75 -11.02
C SER A 220 9.05 11.06 -11.56
N GLU A 221 9.73 12.05 -10.98
CA GLU A 221 11.13 12.37 -11.30
C GLU A 221 12.05 11.18 -10.99
N LYS A 222 11.89 10.55 -9.82
CA LYS A 222 12.64 9.35 -9.46
C LYS A 222 12.44 8.23 -10.48
N MET A 223 11.21 8.02 -10.92
CA MET A 223 10.83 7.00 -11.90
C MET A 223 11.34 7.28 -13.31
N THR A 224 11.93 8.44 -13.57
CA THR A 224 12.59 8.78 -14.84
C THR A 224 14.09 9.08 -14.69
N SER A 225 14.61 9.07 -13.47
CA SER A 225 15.97 9.50 -13.12
C SER A 225 17.11 8.70 -13.77
N THR A 226 16.87 7.44 -14.12
CA THR A 226 17.85 6.61 -14.85
C THR A 226 17.18 5.79 -15.93
N TRP A 227 17.98 5.28 -16.88
CA TRP A 227 17.49 4.39 -17.93
C TRP A 227 16.74 3.18 -17.37
N LEU A 228 17.22 2.59 -16.27
CA LEU A 228 16.56 1.45 -15.61
C LEU A 228 15.23 1.87 -14.98
N HIS A 229 15.17 3.00 -14.27
CA HIS A 229 13.91 3.46 -13.69
C HIS A 229 12.87 3.73 -14.79
N ARG A 230 13.26 4.46 -15.85
CA ARG A 230 12.35 4.80 -16.96
C ARG A 230 11.91 3.58 -17.77
N ASN A 231 12.86 2.78 -18.26
CA ASN A 231 12.57 1.76 -19.27
C ASN A 231 12.27 0.37 -18.68
N LEU A 232 12.47 0.16 -17.37
CA LEU A 232 12.09 -1.08 -16.70
C LEU A 232 10.94 -0.86 -15.71
N LEU A 233 11.15 -0.06 -14.66
CA LEU A 233 10.14 0.08 -13.59
C LEU A 233 8.92 0.89 -14.06
N ASN A 234 9.15 2.07 -14.63
CA ASN A 234 8.11 2.98 -15.08
C ASN A 234 7.34 2.38 -16.27
N ALA A 235 8.06 1.89 -17.28
CA ALA A 235 7.46 1.17 -18.41
C ALA A 235 6.59 -0.02 -17.95
N ARG A 236 7.04 -0.81 -16.97
CA ARG A 236 6.28 -1.96 -16.45
C ARG A 236 4.96 -1.53 -15.78
N ILE A 237 4.99 -0.48 -14.96
CA ILE A 237 3.77 0.05 -14.31
C ILE A 237 2.83 0.64 -15.37
N THR A 238 3.39 1.37 -16.33
CA THR A 238 2.64 1.95 -17.46
C THR A 238 1.93 0.86 -18.27
N ASP A 239 2.61 -0.24 -18.58
CA ASP A 239 1.99 -1.39 -19.26
C ASP A 239 0.87 -2.04 -18.44
N ASN A 240 1.02 -2.08 -17.11
CA ASN A 240 -0.04 -2.58 -16.23
C ASN A 240 -1.25 -1.63 -16.20
N LEU A 241 -1.04 -0.31 -16.23
CA LEU A 241 -2.10 0.70 -16.33
C LEU A 241 -2.86 0.56 -17.65
N LYS A 242 -2.14 0.41 -18.77
CA LYS A 242 -2.75 0.12 -20.07
C LYS A 242 -3.61 -1.14 -19.99
N LYS A 243 -3.08 -2.24 -19.42
CA LYS A 243 -3.82 -3.51 -19.24
C LYS A 243 -5.06 -3.36 -18.36
N TRP A 244 -4.98 -2.56 -17.30
CA TRP A 244 -6.15 -2.22 -16.48
C TRP A 244 -7.23 -1.52 -17.31
N MET A 245 -6.84 -0.61 -18.20
CA MET A 245 -7.78 0.14 -19.02
C MET A 245 -8.36 -0.66 -20.20
N GLN A 246 -7.64 -1.68 -20.71
CA GLN A 246 -8.06 -2.53 -21.84
C GLN A 246 -9.52 -3.06 -21.75
N PRO A 247 -9.94 -3.74 -20.67
CA PRO A 247 -11.32 -4.25 -20.56
C PRO A 247 -12.38 -3.15 -20.53
N HIS A 248 -11.97 -1.91 -20.25
CA HIS A 248 -12.86 -0.76 -20.09
C HIS A 248 -12.83 0.20 -21.30
N ARG A 249 -12.22 -0.21 -22.43
CA ARG A 249 -12.12 0.63 -23.64
C ARG A 249 -13.46 1.18 -24.12
N SER A 250 -14.52 0.39 -24.08
CA SER A 250 -15.85 0.84 -24.50
C SER A 250 -16.42 1.95 -23.60
N VAL A 251 -16.04 1.95 -22.32
CA VAL A 251 -16.47 2.96 -21.34
C VAL A 251 -15.72 4.28 -21.56
N PHE A 252 -14.40 4.21 -21.80
CA PHE A 252 -13.55 5.39 -21.99
C PHE A 252 -13.47 5.92 -23.43
N GLY A 253 -13.88 5.14 -24.43
CA GLY A 253 -13.53 5.37 -25.85
C GLY A 253 -14.09 6.64 -26.49
N LYS A 254 -15.01 7.36 -25.82
CA LYS A 254 -15.49 8.67 -26.26
C LYS A 254 -14.75 9.85 -25.62
N ILE A 255 -13.96 9.58 -24.59
CA ILE A 255 -13.33 10.59 -23.73
C ILE A 255 -11.81 10.58 -23.90
N VAL A 256 -11.23 9.38 -24.03
CA VAL A 256 -9.78 9.19 -24.10
C VAL A 256 -9.35 8.74 -25.50
N ASP A 257 -8.24 9.31 -25.99
CA ASP A 257 -7.56 8.85 -27.19
C ASP A 257 -6.71 7.60 -26.89
N PHE A 258 -7.23 6.44 -27.28
CA PHE A 258 -6.56 5.17 -27.06
C PHE A 258 -5.25 5.02 -27.84
N ALA A 259 -5.05 5.74 -28.95
CA ALA A 259 -3.77 5.71 -29.65
C ALA A 259 -2.66 6.32 -28.78
N MET A 260 -2.98 7.41 -28.08
CA MET A 260 -2.05 8.08 -27.15
C MET A 260 -1.83 7.24 -25.89
N ILE A 261 -2.87 6.62 -25.34
CA ILE A 261 -2.74 5.66 -24.22
C ILE A 261 -1.82 4.49 -24.59
N ASP A 262 -2.01 3.91 -25.77
CA ASP A 262 -1.20 2.77 -26.22
C ASP A 262 0.25 3.17 -26.49
N ALA A 263 0.49 4.42 -26.90
CA ALA A 263 1.83 4.97 -27.14
C ALA A 263 2.58 5.37 -25.85
N ALA A 264 1.88 5.65 -24.75
CA ALA A 264 2.49 6.10 -23.50
C ALA A 264 3.59 5.16 -22.99
N THR A 265 4.76 5.67 -22.67
CA THR A 265 5.93 4.92 -22.18
C THR A 265 6.25 5.18 -20.71
N THR A 266 5.60 6.18 -20.12
CA THR A 266 5.72 6.53 -18.71
C THR A 266 4.35 6.71 -18.04
N ILE A 267 4.29 6.57 -16.71
CA ILE A 267 3.09 6.80 -15.91
C ILE A 267 2.59 8.23 -16.16
N ARG A 268 3.49 9.21 -16.24
CA ARG A 268 3.14 10.61 -16.48
C ARG A 268 2.48 10.82 -17.84
N GLU A 269 3.01 10.20 -18.90
CA GLU A 269 2.38 10.23 -20.24
C GLU A 269 1.01 9.52 -20.23
N PHE A 270 0.88 8.41 -19.50
CA PHE A 270 -0.42 7.76 -19.32
C PHE A 270 -1.42 8.67 -18.60
N ASP A 271 -1.00 9.30 -17.49
CA ASP A 271 -1.82 10.22 -16.71
C ASP A 271 -2.22 11.45 -17.53
N GLU A 272 -1.34 11.99 -18.37
CA GLU A 272 -1.67 13.09 -19.29
C GLU A 272 -2.84 12.73 -20.22
N HIS A 273 -2.82 11.51 -20.77
CA HIS A 273 -3.82 11.06 -21.74
C HIS A 273 -5.07 10.43 -21.12
N TYR A 274 -5.01 10.01 -19.86
CA TYR A 274 -6.14 9.43 -19.13
C TYR A 274 -6.78 10.42 -18.15
N ILE A 275 -5.98 11.01 -17.24
CA ILE A 275 -6.49 11.81 -16.13
C ILE A 275 -7.11 13.11 -16.65
N LEU A 276 -6.40 13.86 -17.49
CA LEU A 276 -6.87 15.19 -17.91
C LEU A 276 -8.19 15.14 -18.69
N PRO A 277 -8.40 14.19 -19.64
CA PRO A 277 -9.69 14.11 -20.33
C PRO A 277 -10.84 13.61 -19.45
N VAL A 278 -10.55 12.82 -18.41
CA VAL A 278 -11.57 12.19 -17.55
C VAL A 278 -11.95 13.06 -16.34
N PHE A 279 -10.99 13.82 -15.81
CA PHE A 279 -11.10 14.60 -14.58
C PHE A 279 -10.80 16.08 -14.88
N PRO A 280 -11.80 16.84 -15.38
CA PRO A 280 -11.62 18.22 -15.84
C PRO A 280 -11.31 19.21 -14.71
N GLU A 281 -11.37 18.79 -13.44
CA GLU A 281 -10.93 19.58 -12.28
C GLU A 281 -9.41 19.79 -12.21
N PHE A 282 -8.64 19.06 -13.02
CA PHE A 282 -7.19 19.22 -13.17
C PHE A 282 -6.86 19.98 -14.44
N SER A 283 -6.06 21.06 -14.33
CA SER A 283 -5.66 21.86 -15.49
C SER A 283 -4.60 21.18 -16.36
N ASP A 284 -3.70 20.45 -15.72
CA ASP A 284 -2.59 19.72 -16.31
C ASP A 284 -2.11 18.63 -15.34
N VAL A 285 -1.11 17.85 -15.76
CA VAL A 285 -0.59 16.74 -14.94
C VAL A 285 0.09 17.23 -13.67
N ASP A 286 0.67 18.42 -13.68
CA ASP A 286 1.35 18.97 -12.51
C ASP A 286 0.34 19.42 -11.45
N ASP A 287 -0.75 20.05 -11.87
CA ASP A 287 -1.89 20.37 -11.02
C ASP A 287 -2.53 19.09 -10.44
N TYR A 288 -2.70 18.04 -11.25
CA TYR A 288 -3.13 16.73 -10.78
C TYR A 288 -2.19 16.16 -9.72
N TYR A 289 -0.88 16.16 -9.96
CA TYR A 289 0.11 15.63 -9.03
C TYR A 289 0.14 16.42 -7.72
N THR A 290 0.13 17.75 -7.78
CA THR A 290 0.10 18.60 -6.58
C THR A 290 -1.17 18.33 -5.78
N LYS A 291 -2.37 18.45 -6.39
CA LYS A 291 -3.64 18.24 -5.68
C LYS A 291 -3.81 16.81 -5.15
N SER A 292 -3.18 15.82 -5.78
CA SER A 292 -3.27 14.42 -5.36
C SER A 292 -2.18 13.97 -4.41
N SER A 293 -1.13 14.76 -4.19
CA SER A 293 -0.02 14.42 -3.29
C SER A 293 -0.45 14.52 -1.84
N SER A 294 -0.29 13.43 -1.07
CA SER A 294 -0.66 13.41 0.35
C SER A 294 0.21 14.34 1.22
N CYS A 295 1.42 14.71 0.76
CA CYS A 295 2.27 15.67 1.48
C CYS A 295 1.62 17.05 1.64
N GLU A 296 0.71 17.45 0.75
CA GLU A 296 -0.01 18.72 0.85
C GLU A 296 -1.01 18.75 2.03
N TYR A 297 -1.41 17.57 2.52
CA TYR A 297 -2.47 17.42 3.52
C TYR A 297 -1.98 16.80 4.83
N ILE A 298 -0.79 16.19 4.85
CA ILE A 298 -0.33 15.35 5.96
C ILE A 298 -0.21 16.10 7.30
N SER A 299 0.08 17.41 7.28
CA SER A 299 0.13 18.25 8.49
C SER A 299 -1.24 18.42 9.18
N GLN A 300 -2.33 18.11 8.46
CA GLN A 300 -3.70 18.17 8.98
C GLN A 300 -4.20 16.86 9.58
N VAL A 301 -3.42 15.78 9.52
CA VAL A 301 -3.77 14.50 10.13
C VAL A 301 -3.89 14.64 11.64
N LYS A 302 -5.03 14.23 12.22
CA LYS A 302 -5.31 14.36 13.66
C LYS A 302 -5.29 13.05 14.45
N ILE A 303 -5.08 11.93 13.76
CA ILE A 303 -5.06 10.59 14.36
C ILE A 303 -3.62 10.02 14.36
N PRO A 304 -3.31 9.04 15.23
CA PRO A 304 -2.04 8.33 15.17
C PRO A 304 -1.75 7.76 13.77
N LEU A 305 -0.62 8.17 13.19
CA LEU A 305 -0.19 7.77 11.85
C LEU A 305 1.23 7.22 11.88
N LEU A 306 1.39 5.97 11.44
CA LEU A 306 2.69 5.36 11.24
C LEU A 306 3.04 5.33 9.75
N VAL A 307 4.13 5.96 9.37
CA VAL A 307 4.66 5.94 7.99
C VAL A 307 5.86 5.00 7.96
N VAL A 308 5.73 3.88 7.26
CA VAL A 308 6.79 2.87 7.09
C VAL A 308 7.39 2.98 5.71
N HIS A 309 8.70 3.21 5.64
CA HIS A 309 9.41 3.45 4.40
C HIS A 309 10.79 2.81 4.40
N SER A 310 11.27 2.33 3.25
CA SER A 310 12.65 1.84 3.14
C SER A 310 13.55 2.87 2.45
N LYS A 311 14.80 2.98 2.91
CA LYS A 311 15.79 3.89 2.31
C LYS A 311 16.21 3.46 0.91
N ASP A 312 16.04 2.18 0.58
CA ASP A 312 16.36 1.59 -0.71
C ASP A 312 15.16 1.49 -1.67
N ASP A 313 14.01 2.10 -1.36
CA ASP A 313 12.84 2.12 -2.23
C ASP A 313 13.19 2.78 -3.58
N PRO A 314 13.07 2.05 -4.72
CA PRO A 314 13.47 2.56 -6.03
C PRO A 314 12.38 3.42 -6.68
N ILE A 315 11.16 3.47 -6.12
CA ILE A 315 9.99 4.17 -6.67
C ILE A 315 9.72 5.44 -5.86
N CYS A 316 9.67 5.31 -4.54
CA CYS A 316 9.32 6.40 -3.64
C CYS A 316 10.56 6.80 -2.83
N PRO A 317 11.30 7.85 -3.18
CA PRO A 317 12.49 8.23 -2.44
C PRO A 317 12.13 8.80 -1.06
N ILE A 318 12.98 8.55 -0.05
CA ILE A 318 12.77 9.07 1.31
C ILE A 318 12.68 10.60 1.40
N SER A 319 13.22 11.31 0.40
CA SER A 319 13.15 12.76 0.29
C SER A 319 11.74 13.28 0.02
N ALA A 320 10.81 12.42 -0.44
CA ALA A 320 9.42 12.80 -0.63
C ALA A 320 8.75 13.14 0.72
N ILE A 321 9.14 12.46 1.81
CA ILE A 321 8.57 12.67 3.14
C ILE A 321 9.52 13.56 3.95
N SER A 322 9.19 14.83 4.10
CA SER A 322 9.92 15.75 4.98
C SER A 322 9.86 15.29 6.43
N ASN A 323 11.00 15.28 7.12
CA ASN A 323 11.04 15.00 8.56
C ASN A 323 10.32 16.08 9.38
N ALA A 324 10.25 17.31 8.86
CA ALA A 324 9.64 18.44 9.55
C ALA A 324 8.16 18.20 9.89
N VAL A 325 7.49 17.30 9.16
CA VAL A 325 6.10 16.90 9.46
C VAL A 325 5.95 16.33 10.87
N VAL A 326 7.00 15.70 11.42
CA VAL A 326 6.99 15.13 12.78
C VAL A 326 7.13 16.22 13.84
N ASP A 327 7.87 17.29 13.52
CA ASP A 327 8.01 18.45 14.41
C ASP A 327 6.70 19.23 14.50
N GLU A 328 5.91 19.22 13.43
CA GLU A 328 4.61 19.90 13.34
C GLU A 328 3.45 19.08 13.91
N ALA A 329 3.54 17.75 13.95
CA ALA A 329 2.46 16.85 14.34
C ALA A 329 2.94 15.69 15.23
N SER A 330 2.61 15.75 16.52
CA SER A 330 3.05 14.76 17.52
C SER A 330 2.42 13.37 17.34
N ASN A 331 1.35 13.27 16.56
CA ASN A 331 0.64 12.03 16.22
C ASN A 331 1.25 11.28 15.03
N ILE A 332 2.31 11.80 14.40
CA ILE A 332 2.95 11.18 13.24
C ILE A 332 4.30 10.57 13.64
N THR A 333 4.49 9.31 13.27
CA THR A 333 5.74 8.57 13.43
C THR A 333 6.21 8.09 12.07
N ILE A 334 7.47 8.34 11.73
CA ILE A 334 8.13 7.80 10.54
C ILE A 334 9.09 6.68 10.97
N CYS A 335 8.92 5.50 10.40
CA CYS A 335 9.76 4.33 10.56
C CYS A 335 10.52 4.07 9.26
N ARG A 336 11.86 4.23 9.28
CA ARG A 336 12.73 4.05 8.12
C ARG A 336 13.62 2.83 8.26
N THR A 337 13.37 1.81 7.45
CA THR A 337 14.26 0.66 7.31
C THR A 337 15.39 0.97 6.32
N LYS A 338 16.55 0.32 6.43
CA LYS A 338 17.62 0.44 5.42
C LYS A 338 17.25 -0.30 4.13
N TYR A 339 16.68 -1.49 4.28
CA TYR A 339 16.25 -2.35 3.20
C TYR A 339 14.73 -2.52 3.23
N GLY A 340 14.14 -3.10 2.19
CA GLY A 340 12.70 -3.33 2.14
C GLY A 340 12.12 -3.08 0.77
N SER A 341 12.86 -2.38 -0.09
CA SER A 341 12.46 -2.02 -1.43
C SER A 341 11.05 -1.41 -1.47
N HIS A 342 10.38 -1.45 -2.63
CA HIS A 342 8.99 -0.98 -2.72
C HIS A 342 8.02 -2.09 -2.28
N VAL A 343 7.42 -1.95 -1.09
CA VAL A 343 6.38 -2.87 -0.57
C VAL A 343 6.83 -4.33 -0.46
N CYS A 344 8.12 -4.61 -0.20
CA CYS A 344 8.63 -5.99 -0.16
C CYS A 344 8.99 -6.50 1.22
N TRP A 345 9.82 -5.79 1.99
CA TRP A 345 10.29 -6.16 3.36
C TRP A 345 10.54 -7.66 3.59
N LEU A 346 11.17 -8.33 2.61
CA LEU A 346 11.36 -9.79 2.66
C LEU A 346 12.24 -10.20 3.85
N ASN A 347 11.66 -10.99 4.76
CA ASN A 347 12.31 -11.42 6.00
C ASN A 347 12.91 -12.85 5.94
N SER A 348 12.75 -13.56 4.82
CA SER A 348 13.02 -15.00 4.70
C SER A 348 13.53 -15.38 3.31
N LEU A 349 14.57 -16.24 3.26
CA LEU A 349 15.02 -16.92 2.03
C LEU A 349 14.08 -18.06 1.61
N ASN A 350 13.30 -18.57 2.57
CA ASN A 350 12.35 -19.60 2.30
C ASN A 350 11.15 -18.96 1.62
N VAL A 351 11.16 -18.98 0.29
CA VAL A 351 10.04 -18.60 -0.58
C VAL A 351 8.76 -19.43 -0.33
N TYR A 352 8.83 -20.47 0.51
CA TYR A 352 7.69 -21.26 0.99
C TYR A 352 7.25 -20.92 2.42
N ASN A 353 7.98 -20.07 3.15
CA ASN A 353 7.58 -19.66 4.49
C ASN A 353 6.47 -18.60 4.38
N ARG A 354 5.34 -18.87 5.04
CA ARG A 354 4.02 -18.26 4.79
C ARG A 354 3.86 -16.83 5.31
N SER A 355 4.95 -16.19 5.70
CA SER A 355 5.01 -14.86 6.31
C SER A 355 6.24 -14.12 5.74
N SER A 356 6.28 -14.01 4.41
CA SER A 356 7.37 -13.37 3.67
C SER A 356 7.30 -11.84 3.71
N TRP A 357 6.17 -11.29 4.14
CA TRP A 357 5.90 -9.86 4.33
C TRP A 357 5.51 -9.60 5.79
#